data_AF-A0A4Y2ETY0-F1
#
_entry.id   AF-A0A4Y2ETY0-F1
#
_cell.length_a   1.000
_cell.length_b   1.000
_cell.length_c   1.000
_cell.angle_alpha   90.00
_cell.angle_beta   90.00
_cell.angle_gamma   90.00
#
_symmetry.space_group_name_H-M   'P 1'
#
loop_
_entity.id
_entity.type
_entity.pdbx_description
1 polymer ?
#
loop_
_entity_poly.entity_id
_entity_poly.type
_entity_poly.pdbx_seq_one_letter_code
_entity_poly.pdbx_strand_id
1 'polypeptide(L)' 'MTIENALEARFGDSHLTQFYRTELKTRRQKPGESLQILAADVERLMSLAYAECPLDTRDSLAAQYFVDAIRD' A
#
# COMPACT_ATOMS: atom_id res chain seq x y z
N MET A 1 24.43 4.02 18.01
CA MET A 1 22.97 4.12 17.78
C MET A 1 22.51 5.41 18.42
N THR A 2 22.11 6.41 17.63
CA THR A 2 21.66 7.73 18.12
C THR A 2 20.17 7.69 18.45
N ILE A 3 19.70 8.63 19.27
CA ILE A 3 18.26 8.77 19.59
C ILE A 3 17.47 9.03 18.30
N GLU A 4 18.02 9.82 17.37
CA GLU A 4 17.46 10.06 16.05
C GLU A 4 17.20 8.76 15.28
N ASN A 5 18.19 7.86 15.18
CA ASN A 5 18.00 6.57 14.48
C ASN A 5 16.97 5.67 15.18
N ALA A 6 16.86 5.74 16.51
CA ALA A 6 15.87 4.97 17.25
C ALA A 6 14.45 5.54 17.08
N LEU A 7 14.32 6.85 16.94
CA LEU A 7 13.06 7.53 16.62
C LEU A 7 12.65 7.26 15.18
N GLU A 8 13.56 7.36 14.22
CA GLU A 8 13.33 7.00 12.81
C GLU A 8 12.92 5.53 12.66
N ALA A 9 13.56 4.61 13.40
CA ALA A 9 13.19 3.19 13.35
C ALA A 9 11.82 2.88 13.97
N ARG A 10 11.37 3.65 14.98
CA ARG A 10 10.09 3.41 15.67
C ARG A 10 8.93 4.22 15.13
N PHE A 11 9.20 5.40 14.60
CA PHE A 11 8.21 6.40 14.20
C PHE A 11 8.44 6.93 12.79
N GLY A 12 9.56 6.63 12.15
CA GLY A 12 9.88 7.10 10.81
C GLY A 12 9.06 6.41 9.72
N ASP A 13 8.72 7.18 8.69
CA ASP A 13 7.82 6.78 7.61
C ASP A 13 8.35 5.59 6.80
N SER A 14 9.66 5.36 6.76
CA SER A 14 10.22 4.24 6.00
C SER A 14 9.70 2.87 6.49
N HIS A 15 9.46 2.70 7.79
CA HIS A 15 8.91 1.45 8.33
C HIS A 15 7.41 1.32 8.05
N LEU A 16 6.66 2.43 8.12
CA LEU A 16 5.25 2.49 7.77
C LEU A 16 5.04 2.20 6.27
N THR A 17 5.91 2.74 5.42
CA THR A 17 5.91 2.49 3.96
C THR A 17 6.07 1.01 3.63
N GLN A 18 7.01 0.32 4.31
CA GLN A 18 7.22 -1.11 4.08
C GLN A 18 6.04 -1.97 4.58
N PHE A 19 5.39 -1.55 5.66
CA PHE A 19 4.17 -2.18 6.15
C PHE A 19 3.05 -2.09 5.11
N TYR A 20 2.76 -0.90 4.56
CA TYR A 20 1.73 -0.73 3.54
C TYR A 20 2.05 -1.45 2.22
N ARG A 21 3.33 -1.55 1.84
CA ARG A 21 3.75 -2.39 0.70
C ARG A 21 3.44 -3.87 0.93
N THR A 22 3.54 -4.33 2.16
CA THR A 22 3.21 -5.71 2.53
C THR A 22 1.71 -5.92 2.54
N GLU A 23 0.93 -4.97 3.06
CA GLU A 23 -0.54 -5.01 3.00
C GLU A 23 -1.05 -5.03 1.55
N LEU A 24 -0.48 -4.24 0.63
CA LEU A 24 -0.81 -4.30 -0.79
C LEU A 24 -0.60 -5.69 -1.39
N LYS A 25 0.54 -6.32 -1.09
CA LYS A 25 0.90 -7.65 -1.62
C LYS A 25 -0.02 -8.75 -1.12
N THR A 26 -0.53 -8.65 0.11
CA THR A 26 -1.39 -9.67 0.71
C THR A 26 -2.88 -9.35 0.55
N ARG A 27 -3.22 -8.19 -0.02
CA ARG A 27 -4.60 -7.77 -0.24
C ARG A 27 -5.31 -8.74 -1.18
N ARG A 28 -6.47 -9.21 -0.73
CA ARG A 28 -7.39 -10.07 -1.49
C ARG A 28 -8.83 -9.64 -1.22
N GLN A 29 -9.67 -9.65 -2.24
CA GLN A 29 -11.08 -9.31 -2.16
C GLN A 29 -11.77 -10.21 -1.14
N LYS A 30 -12.48 -9.60 -0.18
CA LYS A 30 -13.24 -10.35 0.83
C LYS A 30 -14.58 -10.82 0.25
N PRO A 31 -15.16 -11.93 0.75
CA PRO A 31 -16.52 -12.31 0.37
C PRO A 31 -17.52 -11.17 0.64
N GLY A 32 -18.29 -10.79 -0.38
CA GLY A 32 -19.27 -9.69 -0.28
C GLY A 32 -18.68 -8.28 -0.34
N GLU A 33 -17.36 -8.13 -0.49
CA GLU A 33 -16.73 -6.84 -0.74
C GLU A 33 -16.93 -6.42 -2.20
N SER A 34 -17.42 -5.21 -2.42
CA SER A 34 -17.56 -4.67 -3.77
C SER A 34 -16.21 -4.29 -4.36
N LEU A 35 -16.12 -4.33 -5.69
CA LEU A 35 -14.90 -3.94 -6.41
C LEU A 35 -14.52 -2.48 -6.13
N GLN A 36 -15.49 -1.59 -5.92
CA GLN A 36 -15.24 -0.19 -5.59
C GLN A 36 -14.55 -0.05 -4.21
N ILE A 37 -14.97 -0.84 -3.22
CA ILE A 37 -14.35 -0.83 -1.88
C ILE A 37 -12.92 -1.38 -1.97
N LEU A 38 -12.71 -2.46 -2.72
CA LEU A 38 -11.39 -3.00 -2.97
C LEU A 38 -10.48 -1.97 -3.65
N ALA A 39 -10.95 -1.30 -4.71
CA ALA A 39 -10.20 -0.30 -5.45
C ALA A 39 -9.81 0.90 -4.56
N ALA A 40 -10.76 1.43 -3.78
CA ALA A 40 -10.49 2.52 -2.86
C ALA A 40 -9.44 2.17 -1.80
N ASP A 41 -9.46 0.92 -1.30
CA ASP A 41 -8.46 0.46 -0.35
C ASP A 41 -7.08 0.27 -1.00
N VAL A 42 -7.02 -0.23 -2.24
CA VAL A 42 -5.77 -0.32 -3.02
C VAL A 42 -5.19 1.07 -3.29
N GLU A 43 -5.99 2.05 -3.69
CA GLU A 43 -5.56 3.43 -3.90
C GLU A 43 -5.03 4.09 -2.63
N ARG A 44 -5.74 3.88 -1.51
CA ARG A 44 -5.32 4.35 -0.18
C ARG A 44 -3.96 3.76 0.19
N LEU A 45 -3.81 2.45 0.07
CA LEU A 45 -2.55 1.78 0.39
C LEU A 45 -1.42 2.20 -0.58
N MET A 46 -1.71 2.40 -1.86
CA MET A 46 -0.72 2.87 -2.84
C MET A 46 -0.18 4.25 -2.47
N SER A 47 -1.06 5.15 -2.03
CA SER A 47 -0.68 6.49 -1.57
C SER A 47 0.23 6.48 -0.36
N LEU A 48 0.09 5.48 0.52
CA LEU A 48 0.90 5.33 1.72
C LEU A 48 2.20 4.54 1.47
N ALA A 49 2.17 3.56 0.58
CA ALA A 49 3.28 2.66 0.27
C ALA A 49 4.29 3.23 -0.74
N TYR A 50 3.85 4.18 -1.56
CA TYR A 50 4.62 4.75 -2.67
C TYR A 50 4.38 6.26 -2.80
N ALA A 51 4.29 6.98 -1.68
CA ALA A 51 4.04 8.43 -1.64
C ALA A 51 5.01 9.23 -2.55
N GLU A 52 6.29 8.84 -2.56
CA GLU A 52 7.38 9.48 -3.31
C GLU A 52 7.45 9.08 -4.80
N CYS A 53 6.65 8.12 -5.25
CA CYS A 53 6.66 7.69 -6.65
C CYS A 53 5.84 8.64 -7.54
N PRO A 54 6.23 8.83 -8.82
CA PRO A 54 5.42 9.58 -9.79
C PRO A 54 4.00 9.01 -9.91
N LEU A 55 3.02 9.89 -10.17
CA LEU A 55 1.61 9.52 -10.23
C LEU A 55 1.34 8.41 -11.26
N ASP A 56 1.85 8.54 -12.49
CA ASP A 56 1.65 7.53 -13.55
C ASP A 56 2.18 6.15 -13.16
N THR A 57 3.29 6.12 -12.41
CA THR A 57 3.86 4.87 -11.88
C THR A 57 2.97 4.29 -10.79
N ARG A 58 2.45 5.11 -9.89
CA ARG A 58 1.51 4.67 -8.84
C ARG A 58 0.21 4.14 -9.44
N ASP A 59 -0.34 4.80 -10.45
CA ASP A 59 -1.59 4.40 -11.10
C ASP A 59 -1.42 3.06 -11.82
N SER A 60 -0.32 2.89 -12.54
CA SER A 60 0.01 1.62 -13.21
C SER A 60 0.17 0.48 -12.21
N LEU A 61 0.84 0.73 -11.08
CA LEU A 61 0.98 -0.26 -10.00
C LEU A 61 -0.36 -0.55 -9.32
N ALA A 62 -1.17 0.47 -9.05
CA ALA A 62 -2.48 0.31 -8.42
C ALA A 62 -3.40 -0.58 -9.25
N ALA A 63 -3.43 -0.39 -10.57
CA ALA A 63 -4.18 -1.25 -11.49
C ALA A 63 -3.73 -2.71 -11.40
N GLN A 64 -2.42 -2.97 -11.38
CA GLN A 64 -1.87 -4.32 -11.25
C GLN A 64 -2.27 -4.97 -9.91
N TYR A 65 -2.06 -4.27 -8.79
CA TYR A 65 -2.43 -4.78 -7.47
C TYR A 65 -3.92 -5.00 -7.31
N PHE A 66 -4.74 -4.14 -7.92
CA PHE A 66 -6.19 -4.30 -7.92
C PHE A 66 -6.61 -5.59 -8.63
N VAL A 67 -6.11 -5.83 -9.85
CA VAL A 67 -6.39 -7.05 -10.61
C VAL A 67 -5.93 -8.29 -9.85
N ASP A 68 -4.70 -8.27 -9.31
CA ASP A 68 -4.15 -9.39 -8.55
C ASP A 68 -4.93 -9.69 -7.26
N ALA A 69 -5.64 -8.70 -6.72
CA ALA A 69 -6.41 -8.81 -5.49
C ALA A 69 -7.85 -9.30 -5.70
N ILE A 70 -8.40 -9.24 -6.92
CA ILE A 70 -9.73 -9.78 -7.21
C ILE A 70 -9.73 -11.29 -6.98
N ARG A 71 -10.79 -11.78 -6.35
CA ARG A 71 -11.00 -13.21 -6.17
C ARG A 71 -11.74 -13.75 -7.40
N ASP A 72 -11.20 -14.80 -8.02
CA ASP A 72 -11.84 -15.53 -9.13
C ASP A 72 -13.31 -15.90 -8.85
#